data_AF-A0A9E3CF64-F1
#
_entry.id   AF-A0A9E3CF64-F1
#
_cell.length_a   1.000
_cell.length_b   1.000
_cell.length_c   1.000
_cell.angle_alpha   90.00
_cell.angle_beta   90.00
_cell.angle_gamma   90.00
#
_symmetry.space_group_name_H-M   'P 1'
#
loop_
_entity.id
_entity.type
_entity.pdbx_description
1 polymer ?
#
loop_
_entity_poly.entity_id
_entity_poly.type
_entity_poly.pdbx_seq_one_letter_code
_entity_poly.pdbx_strand_id
1 'polypeptide(L)'
;MATALSPHAGTHPVPGTPSDGSLTGAFSQSFTWEEALREFSLHLRATRARKTQRYYAVQLGGLARWASENGVPFAGFGKRHMDRYLAGRADAGRAQLTLHHDAVCAKAFFRWCQKNDLIGRSLLADYEVRTLMRAVRISGTPSETPPSTATATARSCWACWTRRPIGEMCSTQETSGPEGLSGGVTRGRDARY
;
A
#
# COMPACT_ATOMS: atom_id res chain seq x y z
N MET A 1 15.84 -25.51 -51.90
CA MET A 1 16.96 -24.56 -51.73
C MET A 1 17.62 -24.90 -50.40
N ALA A 2 18.91 -25.22 -50.46
CA ALA A 2 19.70 -25.82 -49.39
C ALA A 2 20.51 -24.77 -48.60
N THR A 3 21.09 -25.24 -47.47
CA THR A 3 22.28 -24.70 -46.79
C THR A 3 21.97 -23.55 -45.80
N ALA A 4 22.47 -23.47 -44.55
CA ALA A 4 23.59 -24.12 -43.88
C ALA A 4 23.36 -24.24 -42.35
N LEU A 5 23.87 -25.32 -41.77
CA LEU A 5 24.20 -25.46 -40.36
C LEU A 5 25.57 -24.82 -40.12
N SER A 6 25.69 -23.95 -39.11
CA SER A 6 26.99 -23.48 -38.60
C SER A 6 27.19 -23.94 -37.14
N PRO A 7 28.24 -24.72 -36.86
CA PRO A 7 28.70 -25.04 -35.52
C PRO A 7 29.91 -24.17 -35.14
N HIS A 8 29.82 -23.43 -34.03
CA HIS A 8 30.99 -22.83 -33.37
C HIS A 8 30.88 -23.20 -31.88
N ALA A 9 31.69 -24.16 -31.40
CA ALA A 9 33.02 -23.92 -30.81
C ALA A 9 32.90 -22.85 -29.71
N GLY A 10 32.86 -23.19 -28.42
CA GLY A 10 33.87 -23.98 -27.73
C GLY A 10 34.64 -23.05 -26.80
N THR A 11 33.97 -22.56 -25.75
CA THR A 11 34.61 -21.72 -24.72
C THR A 11 34.68 -22.53 -23.43
N HIS A 12 35.88 -23.01 -23.12
CA HIS A 12 36.20 -23.69 -21.88
C HIS A 12 36.08 -22.71 -20.69
N PRO A 13 35.39 -23.08 -19.60
CA PRO A 13 35.41 -22.31 -18.37
C PRO A 13 36.78 -22.49 -17.69
N VAL A 14 37.46 -21.36 -17.44
CA VAL A 14 38.70 -21.31 -16.65
C VAL A 14 38.31 -21.53 -15.18
N PRO A 15 38.86 -22.53 -14.47
CA PRO A 15 38.67 -22.68 -13.03
C PRO A 15 39.43 -21.58 -12.30
N GLY A 16 38.76 -20.46 -12.06
CA GLY A 16 39.26 -19.35 -11.25
C GLY A 16 39.36 -19.75 -9.78
N THR A 17 40.58 -19.66 -9.28
CA THR A 17 41.01 -19.65 -7.88
C THR A 17 39.96 -19.09 -6.89
N PRO A 18 39.62 -19.82 -5.81
CA PRO A 18 38.83 -19.26 -4.72
C PRO A 18 39.70 -18.25 -3.96
N SER A 19 39.47 -16.96 -4.21
CA SER A 19 39.98 -15.89 -3.37
C SER A 19 39.26 -15.93 -2.02
N ASP A 20 39.91 -16.58 -1.06
CA ASP A 20 39.65 -16.45 0.36
C ASP A 20 39.90 -15.00 0.80
N GLY A 21 38.99 -14.43 1.59
CA GLY A 21 39.21 -13.14 2.26
C GLY A 21 38.23 -12.02 1.94
N SER A 22 36.93 -12.23 2.17
CA SER A 22 36.03 -11.11 2.49
C SER A 22 34.88 -11.57 3.38
N LEU A 23 35.19 -11.90 4.64
CA LEU A 23 34.22 -12.22 5.70
C LEU A 23 33.46 -10.99 6.25
N THR A 24 33.51 -9.87 5.54
CA THR A 24 32.61 -8.72 5.70
C THR A 24 31.42 -8.79 4.74
N GLY A 25 31.04 -9.99 4.32
CA GLY A 25 29.75 -10.27 3.73
C GLY A 25 28.67 -10.19 4.79
N ALA A 26 28.31 -8.98 5.21
CA ALA A 26 27.07 -8.74 5.95
C ALA A 26 25.96 -9.43 5.18
N PHE A 27 25.39 -10.49 5.79
CA PHE A 27 24.27 -11.25 5.27
C PHE A 27 23.08 -10.30 5.05
N SER A 28 23.09 -9.62 3.92
CA SER A 28 21.98 -8.84 3.43
C SER A 28 20.98 -9.86 2.95
N GLN A 29 20.21 -10.43 3.89
CA GLN A 29 19.12 -11.33 3.56
C GLN A 29 18.26 -10.61 2.53
N SER A 30 18.28 -11.11 1.30
CA SER A 30 17.54 -10.52 0.20
C SER A 30 16.07 -10.87 0.38
N PHE A 31 15.32 -10.02 1.05
CA PHE A 31 13.88 -10.18 1.19
C PHE A 31 13.17 -10.04 -0.16
N THR A 32 12.28 -10.99 -0.45
CA THR A 32 11.40 -10.91 -1.62
C THR A 32 10.19 -10.00 -1.35
N TRP A 33 9.50 -9.58 -2.41
CA TRP A 33 8.27 -8.79 -2.29
C TRP A 33 7.19 -9.54 -1.52
N GLU A 34 7.06 -10.84 -1.79
CA GLU A 34 6.05 -11.73 -1.22
C GLU A 34 6.26 -11.92 0.29
N GLU A 35 7.51 -12.07 0.74
CA GLU A 35 7.86 -12.15 2.16
C GLU A 35 7.56 -10.85 2.88
N ALA A 36 8.04 -9.71 2.34
CA ALA A 36 7.82 -8.41 2.96
C ALA A 36 6.32 -8.06 3.07
N LEU A 37 5.51 -8.39 2.07
CA LEU A 37 4.06 -8.18 2.11
C LEU A 37 3.35 -9.10 3.11
N ARG A 38 3.83 -10.33 3.29
CA ARG A 38 3.28 -11.28 4.26
C ARG A 38 3.49 -10.78 5.69
N GLU A 39 4.71 -10.36 6.01
CA GLU A 39 5.05 -9.79 7.32
C GLU A 39 4.26 -8.50 7.59
N PHE A 40 4.14 -7.62 6.58
CA PHE A 40 3.34 -6.40 6.72
C PHE A 40 1.84 -6.70 6.92
N SER A 41 1.30 -7.70 6.22
CA SER A 41 -0.09 -8.15 6.39
C SER A 41 -0.33 -8.70 7.79
N LEU A 42 0.61 -9.47 8.34
CA LEU A 42 0.57 -9.96 9.72
C LEU A 42 0.52 -8.79 10.72
N HIS A 43 1.38 -7.79 10.54
CA HIS A 43 1.36 -6.56 11.34
C HIS A 43 0.03 -5.80 11.26
N LEU A 44 -0.54 -5.65 10.05
CA LEU A 44 -1.83 -4.99 9.87
C LEU A 44 -2.98 -5.75 10.54
N ARG A 45 -2.94 -7.09 10.55
CA ARG A 45 -3.93 -7.91 11.28
C ARG A 45 -3.91 -7.66 12.77
N ALA A 46 -2.72 -7.46 13.35
CA ALA A 46 -2.58 -7.20 14.78
C ALA A 46 -2.99 -5.77 15.19
N THR A 47 -2.84 -4.79 14.29
CA THR A 47 -2.93 -3.37 14.66
C THR A 47 -4.11 -2.61 14.02
N ARG A 48 -4.82 -3.19 13.04
CA ARG A 48 -5.85 -2.50 12.26
C ARG A 48 -7.09 -3.36 12.03
N ALA A 49 -8.20 -2.67 11.75
CA ALA A 49 -9.43 -3.32 11.32
C ALA A 49 -9.24 -4.06 9.98
N ARG A 50 -9.97 -5.18 9.82
CA ARG A 50 -9.91 -6.05 8.62
C ARG A 50 -10.16 -5.32 7.31
N LYS A 51 -11.01 -4.27 7.32
CA LYS A 51 -11.27 -3.44 6.13
C LYS A 51 -10.00 -2.73 5.64
N THR A 52 -9.24 -2.14 6.56
CA THR A 52 -7.97 -1.47 6.25
C THR A 52 -6.93 -2.46 5.76
N GLN A 53 -6.82 -3.62 6.39
CA GLN A 53 -5.92 -4.68 5.93
C GLN A 53 -6.20 -5.06 4.46
N ARG A 54 -7.46 -5.34 4.11
CA ARG A 54 -7.86 -5.66 2.73
C ARG A 54 -7.52 -4.55 1.75
N TYR A 55 -7.74 -3.30 2.16
CA TYR A 55 -7.42 -2.14 1.34
C TYR A 55 -5.91 -2.07 1.02
N TYR A 56 -5.04 -2.21 2.02
CA TYR A 56 -3.59 -2.25 1.79
C TYR A 56 -3.17 -3.44 0.92
N ALA A 57 -3.75 -4.62 1.13
CA ALA A 57 -3.45 -5.81 0.33
C ALA A 57 -3.74 -5.60 -1.16
N VAL A 58 -4.86 -4.95 -1.50
CA VAL A 58 -5.21 -4.64 -2.90
C VAL A 58 -4.22 -3.65 -3.52
N GLN A 59 -3.92 -2.54 -2.84
CA GLN A 59 -3.03 -1.52 -3.41
C GLN A 59 -1.59 -2.01 -3.55
N LEU A 60 -1.06 -2.68 -2.53
CA LEU A 60 0.32 -3.18 -2.54
C LEU A 60 0.49 -4.42 -3.42
N GLY A 61 -0.55 -5.25 -3.58
CA GLY A 61 -0.50 -6.40 -4.49
C GLY A 61 -0.31 -5.98 -5.95
N GLY A 62 -0.95 -4.88 -6.38
CA GLY A 62 -0.73 -4.32 -7.72
C GLY A 62 0.69 -3.82 -7.94
N LEU A 63 1.28 -3.18 -6.92
CA LEU A 63 2.66 -2.69 -6.96
C LEU A 63 3.68 -3.85 -7.04
N ALA A 64 3.54 -4.84 -6.16
CA ALA A 64 4.45 -5.99 -6.12
C ALA A 64 4.39 -6.78 -7.42
N ARG A 65 3.18 -7.02 -7.96
CA ARG A 65 3.01 -7.67 -9.26
C ARG A 65 3.72 -6.91 -10.38
N TRP A 66 3.53 -5.60 -10.46
CA TRP A 66 4.22 -4.77 -11.45
C TRP A 66 5.74 -4.83 -11.29
N ALA A 67 6.24 -4.79 -10.04
CA ALA A 67 7.66 -4.86 -9.77
C ALA A 67 8.25 -6.21 -10.22
N SER A 68 7.58 -7.32 -9.94
CA SER A 68 7.98 -8.67 -10.38
C SER A 68 7.96 -8.78 -11.92
N GLU A 69 6.92 -8.26 -12.59
CA GLU A 69 6.81 -8.24 -14.05
C GLU A 69 7.93 -7.41 -14.72
N ASN A 70 8.46 -6.39 -14.03
CA ASN A 70 9.54 -5.53 -14.52
C ASN A 70 10.93 -5.92 -13.98
N GLY A 71 11.05 -7.02 -13.25
CA GLY A 71 12.33 -7.48 -12.67
C GLY A 71 12.93 -6.50 -11.66
N VAL A 72 12.10 -5.72 -10.96
CA VAL A 72 12.56 -4.73 -9.98
C VAL A 72 12.70 -5.40 -8.61
N PRO A 73 13.94 -5.61 -8.12
CA PRO A 73 14.15 -6.24 -6.81
C PRO A 73 13.61 -5.35 -5.69
N PHE A 74 13.11 -5.96 -4.63
CA PHE A 74 12.51 -5.25 -3.49
C PHE A 74 13.46 -4.19 -2.90
N ALA A 75 14.73 -4.53 -2.66
CA ALA A 75 15.75 -3.61 -2.15
C ALA A 75 16.17 -2.52 -3.15
N GLY A 76 15.91 -2.72 -4.44
CA GLY A 76 16.21 -1.76 -5.52
C GLY A 76 15.02 -0.90 -5.93
N PHE A 77 13.85 -1.08 -5.32
CA PHE A 77 12.69 -0.24 -5.59
C PHE A 77 12.99 1.20 -5.16
N GLY A 78 12.53 2.20 -5.90
CA GLY A 78 12.85 3.60 -5.60
C GLY A 78 11.96 4.56 -6.35
N LYS A 79 12.23 5.87 -6.22
CA LYS A 79 11.40 6.94 -6.81
C LYS A 79 11.09 6.74 -8.30
N ARG A 80 12.10 6.43 -9.13
CA ARG A 80 11.90 6.24 -10.57
C ARG A 80 10.97 5.07 -10.89
N HIS A 81 11.05 3.98 -10.13
CA HIS A 81 10.16 2.83 -10.28
C HIS A 81 8.73 3.19 -9.88
N MET A 82 8.58 3.96 -8.80
CA MET A 82 7.29 4.45 -8.36
C MET A 82 6.62 5.37 -9.40
N ASP A 83 7.38 6.31 -9.97
CA ASP A 83 6.89 7.21 -11.02
C ASP A 83 6.41 6.41 -12.26
N ARG A 84 7.18 5.39 -12.69
CA ARG A 84 6.79 4.50 -13.81
C ARG A 84 5.54 3.70 -13.51
N TYR A 85 5.43 3.12 -12.31
CA TYR A 85 4.25 2.38 -11.89
C TYR A 85 2.99 3.25 -11.94
N LEU A 86 3.05 4.47 -11.38
CA LEU A 86 1.92 5.38 -11.37
C LEU A 86 1.57 5.91 -12.76
N ALA A 87 2.57 6.17 -13.61
CA ALA A 87 2.34 6.55 -15.01
C ALA A 87 1.57 5.46 -15.75
N GLY A 88 2.03 4.20 -15.71
CA GLY A 88 1.34 3.09 -16.37
C GLY A 88 -0.09 2.86 -15.82
N ARG A 89 -0.32 3.11 -14.53
CA ARG A 89 -1.66 3.06 -13.93
C ARG A 89 -2.54 4.23 -14.40
N ALA A 90 -1.98 5.42 -14.58
CA ALA A 90 -2.69 6.57 -15.13
C ALA A 90 -3.07 6.33 -16.60
N ASP A 91 -2.15 5.79 -17.40
CA ASP A 91 -2.38 5.42 -18.80
C ASP A 91 -3.49 4.36 -18.93
N ALA A 92 -3.60 3.47 -17.93
CA ALA A 92 -4.71 2.52 -17.81
C ALA A 92 -6.05 3.14 -17.32
N GLY A 93 -6.15 4.48 -17.28
CA GLY A 93 -7.38 5.21 -16.95
C GLY A 93 -7.74 5.21 -15.46
N ARG A 94 -6.79 4.95 -14.56
CA ARG A 94 -7.08 4.98 -13.11
C ARG A 94 -7.29 6.41 -12.62
N ALA A 95 -8.26 6.59 -11.73
CA ALA A 95 -8.54 7.89 -11.12
C ALA A 95 -7.35 8.40 -10.31
N GLN A 96 -7.11 9.71 -10.34
CA GLN A 96 -6.01 10.36 -9.60
C GLN A 96 -6.05 10.07 -8.09
N LEU A 97 -7.24 9.95 -7.50
CA LEU A 97 -7.39 9.56 -6.10
C LEU A 97 -6.86 8.15 -5.82
N THR A 98 -7.05 7.22 -6.74
CA THR A 98 -6.50 5.86 -6.64
C THR A 98 -4.98 5.89 -6.73
N LEU A 99 -4.41 6.67 -7.66
CA LEU A 99 -2.95 6.81 -7.80
C LEU A 99 -2.32 7.43 -6.54
N HIS A 100 -2.97 8.43 -5.96
CA HIS A 100 -2.57 9.03 -4.69
C HIS A 100 -2.55 7.98 -3.57
N HIS A 101 -3.60 7.18 -3.47
CA HIS A 101 -3.70 6.11 -2.49
C HIS A 101 -2.66 5.01 -2.67
N ASP A 102 -2.39 4.59 -3.92
CA ASP A 102 -1.33 3.65 -4.25
C ASP A 102 0.02 4.17 -3.71
N ALA A 103 0.29 5.47 -3.91
CA ALA A 103 1.51 6.11 -3.44
C ALA A 103 1.63 6.25 -1.92
N VAL A 104 0.53 6.62 -1.24
CA VAL A 104 0.50 6.69 0.21
C VAL A 104 0.70 5.30 0.84
N CYS A 105 0.03 4.28 0.31
CA CYS A 105 0.17 2.90 0.78
C CYS A 105 1.61 2.39 0.61
N ALA A 106 2.23 2.62 -0.55
CA ALA A 106 3.62 2.26 -0.79
C ALA A 106 4.57 2.95 0.19
N LYS A 107 4.41 4.26 0.41
CA LYS A 107 5.25 5.01 1.36
C LYS A 107 5.11 4.49 2.79
N ALA A 108 3.89 4.18 3.23
CA ALA A 108 3.65 3.60 4.55
C ALA A 108 4.29 2.22 4.70
N PHE A 109 4.21 1.38 3.66
CA PHE A 109 4.82 0.05 3.63
C PHE A 109 6.36 0.13 3.73
N PHE A 110 7.03 0.88 2.85
CA PHE A 110 8.49 1.01 2.91
C PHE A 110 9.00 1.65 4.21
N ARG A 111 8.25 2.61 4.76
CA ARG A 111 8.56 3.16 6.10
C ARG A 111 8.46 2.09 7.18
N TRP A 112 7.47 1.19 7.10
CA TRP A 112 7.35 0.06 8.02
C TRP A 112 8.49 -0.95 7.82
N CYS A 113 8.87 -1.27 6.58
CA CYS A 113 9.98 -2.18 6.30
C CYS A 113 11.30 -1.65 6.88
N GLN A 114 11.57 -0.36 6.76
CA GLN A 114 12.75 0.26 7.37
C GLN A 114 12.74 0.12 8.90
N LYS A 115 11.58 0.28 9.54
CA LYS A 115 11.47 0.20 11.00
C LYS A 115 11.62 -1.21 11.58
N ASN A 116 11.47 -2.24 10.75
CA ASN A 116 11.58 -3.64 11.15
C ASN A 116 12.79 -4.30 10.48
N ASP A 117 13.80 -3.50 10.13
CA ASP A 117 15.11 -3.95 9.61
C ASP A 117 15.04 -4.84 8.34
N LEU A 118 13.93 -4.82 7.61
CA LEU A 118 13.78 -5.51 6.31
C LEU A 118 14.59 -4.82 5.20
N ILE A 119 14.83 -3.51 5.36
CA ILE A 119 15.64 -2.67 4.47
C ILE A 119 16.46 -1.69 5.30
N GLY A 120 17.73 -1.46 4.92
CA GLY A 120 18.61 -0.54 5.67
C GLY A 120 18.25 0.95 5.56
N ARG A 121 17.46 1.35 4.56
CA ARG A 121 17.00 2.73 4.37
C ARG A 121 15.60 2.78 3.78
N SER A 122 14.85 3.84 4.07
CA SER A 122 13.56 4.07 3.41
C SER A 122 13.78 4.48 1.95
N LEU A 123 13.43 3.57 1.04
CA LEU A 123 13.58 3.72 -0.40
C LEU A 123 12.69 4.82 -1.03
N LEU A 124 11.66 5.25 -0.30
CA LEU A 124 10.71 6.28 -0.72
C LEU A 124 10.64 7.45 0.30
N ALA A 125 11.71 7.68 1.07
CA ALA A 125 11.76 8.79 2.04
C ALA A 125 11.48 10.13 1.35
N ASP A 126 12.23 10.39 0.27
CA ASP A 126 12.19 11.63 -0.53
C ASP A 126 11.07 11.65 -1.56
N TYR A 127 10.25 10.59 -1.61
CA TYR A 127 9.12 10.54 -2.54
C TYR A 127 8.00 11.45 -2.04
N GLU A 128 7.75 12.53 -2.77
CA GLU A 128 6.61 13.42 -2.55
C GLU A 128 5.37 12.91 -3.26
N VAL A 129 4.35 12.55 -2.47
CA VAL A 129 3.05 12.19 -3.02
C VAL A 129 2.37 13.47 -3.47
N ARG A 130 2.04 13.58 -4.76
CA ARG A 130 1.28 14.72 -5.28
C ARG A 130 -0.03 14.85 -4.50
N THR A 131 -0.16 15.94 -3.77
CA THR A 131 -1.42 16.31 -3.14
C THR A 131 -2.37 16.64 -4.26
N LEU A 132 -3.49 15.90 -4.34
CA LEU A 132 -4.56 16.25 -5.26
C LEU A 132 -5.01 17.65 -4.87
N MET A 133 -4.74 18.64 -5.71
CA MET A 133 -5.43 19.92 -5.59
C MET A 133 -6.90 19.57 -5.71
N ARG A 134 -7.59 19.59 -4.57
CA ARG A 134 -9.02 19.36 -4.50
C ARG A 134 -9.59 20.34 -5.48
N ALA A 135 -10.12 19.86 -6.61
CA ALA A 135 -10.69 20.71 -7.63
C ALA A 135 -11.66 21.64 -6.90
N VAL A 136 -11.25 22.91 -6.81
CA VAL A 136 -12.09 23.94 -6.23
C VAL A 136 -13.30 23.90 -7.14
N ARG A 137 -14.43 23.44 -6.61
CA ARG A 137 -15.69 23.54 -7.33
C ARG A 137 -15.89 25.03 -7.53
N ILE A 138 -15.55 25.53 -8.71
CA ILE A 138 -15.94 26.86 -9.14
C ILE A 138 -17.45 26.72 -9.39
N SER A 139 -18.21 26.81 -8.30
CA SER A 139 -19.67 26.93 -8.30
C SER A 139 -20.00 28.30 -8.87
N GLY A 140 -19.92 28.41 -10.18
CA GLY A 140 -20.13 29.63 -10.96
C GLY A 140 -21.16 29.41 -12.05
N THR A 141 -22.34 28.89 -11.70
CA THR A 141 -23.56 29.12 -12.46
C THR A 141 -24.69 29.36 -11.45
N PRO A 142 -25.11 30.62 -11.23
CA PRO A 142 -26.33 30.92 -10.50
C PRO A 142 -27.52 30.46 -11.35
N SER A 143 -27.95 29.21 -11.17
CA SER A 143 -29.27 28.77 -11.60
C SER A 143 -30.01 28.33 -10.35
N GLU A 144 -30.84 29.25 -9.91
CA GLU A 144 -31.74 29.22 -8.76
C GLU A 144 -32.71 28.04 -8.88
N THR A 145 -32.47 26.97 -8.11
CA THR A 145 -33.51 26.10 -7.51
C THR A 145 -32.85 25.23 -6.43
N PRO A 146 -33.18 25.37 -5.14
CA PRO A 146 -32.60 24.55 -4.08
C PRO A 146 -33.36 23.23 -3.89
N PRO A 147 -32.68 22.08 -3.86
CA PRO A 147 -33.17 20.94 -3.09
C PRO A 147 -32.27 20.64 -1.89
N SER A 148 -32.90 20.77 -0.73
CA SER A 148 -32.89 19.85 0.42
C SER A 148 -31.55 19.23 0.89
N THR A 149 -31.17 19.70 2.07
CA THR A 149 -30.20 19.18 3.04
C THR A 149 -30.23 17.66 3.21
N ALA A 150 -29.11 16.96 2.95
CA ALA A 150 -28.66 15.84 3.78
C ALA A 150 -27.27 15.31 3.35
N THR A 151 -26.54 14.85 4.37
CA THR A 151 -25.38 13.95 4.32
C THR A 151 -24.01 14.59 4.08
N ALA A 152 -23.52 15.25 5.13
CA ALA A 152 -22.10 15.41 5.38
C ALA A 152 -21.44 14.04 5.67
N THR A 153 -21.05 13.31 4.61
CA THR A 153 -20.29 12.06 4.75
C THR A 153 -18.81 12.35 5.01
N ALA A 154 -18.39 12.05 6.24
CA ALA A 154 -17.08 11.57 6.66
C ALA A 154 -15.85 12.15 5.91
N ARG A 155 -15.39 13.32 6.36
CA ARG A 155 -14.04 13.81 6.02
C ARG A 155 -12.98 13.08 6.87
N SER A 156 -12.51 11.97 6.31
CA SER A 156 -11.15 11.43 6.34
C SER A 156 -10.23 11.80 7.53
N CYS A 157 -10.18 10.92 8.53
CA CYS A 157 -9.17 10.89 9.60
C CYS A 157 -7.73 10.57 9.13
N TRP A 158 -7.48 10.38 7.83
CA TRP A 158 -6.19 9.86 7.33
C TRP A 158 -5.01 10.84 7.49
N ALA A 159 -5.25 12.15 7.49
CA ALA A 159 -4.20 13.15 7.66
C ALA A 159 -3.60 13.20 9.09
N CYS A 160 -4.33 12.71 10.10
CA CYS A 160 -3.85 12.65 11.48
C CYS A 160 -2.84 11.50 11.71
N TRP A 161 -2.76 10.54 10.77
CA TRP A 161 -2.07 9.27 10.97
C TRP A 161 -0.56 9.27 10.66
N THR A 162 -0.07 10.13 9.76
CA THR A 162 1.36 10.12 9.37
C THR A 162 2.27 10.83 10.37
N ARG A 163 1.70 11.63 11.29
CA ARG A 163 2.43 12.49 12.24
C ARG A 163 2.48 11.98 13.68
N ARG A 164 1.76 10.91 14.06
CA ARG A 164 1.82 10.38 15.44
C ARG A 164 2.84 9.24 15.57
N PRO A 165 3.76 9.29 16.55
CA PRO A 165 4.64 8.16 16.87
C PRO A 165 3.83 6.98 17.41
N ILE A 166 4.28 5.77 17.11
CA ILE A 166 3.61 4.48 17.43
C ILE A 166 3.50 4.22 18.96
N GLY A 167 4.03 5.09 19.80
CA GLY A 167 3.96 4.98 21.27
C GLY A 167 2.77 5.68 21.94
N GLU A 168 2.02 6.55 21.26
CA GLU A 168 0.78 7.11 21.80
C GLU A 168 -0.41 6.31 21.30
N MET A 169 -0.71 5.21 22.00
CA MET A 169 -2.02 4.60 21.92
C MET A 169 -3.03 5.68 22.36
N CYS A 170 -3.89 6.09 21.43
CA CYS A 170 -5.09 6.83 21.77
C CYS A 170 -5.90 5.91 22.68
N SER A 171 -5.76 6.11 23.99
CA SER A 171 -6.65 5.55 24.99
C SER A 171 -8.03 6.05 24.60
N THR A 172 -8.80 5.17 23.96
CA THR A 172 -10.19 5.44 23.68
C THR A 172 -10.81 5.51 25.05
N GLN A 173 -11.03 6.73 25.57
CA GLN A 173 -11.87 6.90 26.73
C GLN A 173 -13.18 6.21 26.35
N GLU A 174 -13.46 5.11 27.05
CA GLU A 174 -14.81 4.58 27.18
C GLU A 174 -15.68 5.74 27.62
N THR A 175 -16.35 6.37 26.67
CA THR A 175 -17.55 7.13 26.96
C THR A 175 -18.57 6.15 27.49
N SER A 176 -18.60 6.04 28.81
CA SER A 176 -19.68 5.49 29.61
C SER A 176 -20.97 6.14 29.13
N GLY A 177 -21.69 5.43 28.25
CA GLY A 177 -23.04 5.79 27.84
C GLY A 177 -24.01 5.46 28.97
N PRO A 178 -24.97 6.34 29.28
CA PRO A 178 -25.84 6.19 30.43
C PRO A 178 -26.79 5.00 30.25
N GLU A 179 -26.88 4.18 31.30
CA GLU A 179 -27.98 3.24 31.52
C GLU A 179 -29.31 4.00 31.47
N GLY A 180 -30.03 3.82 30.37
CA GLY A 180 -31.33 4.42 30.10
C GLY A 180 -32.37 3.32 29.90
N LEU A 181 -33.10 3.07 30.98
CA LEU A 181 -34.28 2.22 31.13
C LEU A 181 -35.33 2.29 30.00
N SER A 182 -36.06 1.17 29.89
CA SER A 182 -37.47 1.05 29.52
C SER A 182 -37.87 0.97 28.04
N GLY A 183 -38.68 -0.06 27.74
CA GLY A 183 -39.58 -0.07 26.59
C GLY A 183 -39.94 -1.47 26.10
N GLY A 184 -40.79 -2.19 26.84
CA GLY A 184 -41.36 -3.45 26.35
C GLY A 184 -42.26 -3.23 25.13
N VAL A 185 -42.19 -4.15 24.17
CA VAL A 185 -43.27 -4.40 23.21
C VAL A 185 -43.43 -5.90 23.07
N THR A 186 -44.50 -6.40 23.68
CA THR A 186 -45.15 -7.66 23.34
C THR A 186 -45.83 -7.51 21.97
N ARG A 187 -45.68 -8.50 21.09
CA ARG A 187 -46.77 -8.97 20.21
C ARG A 187 -46.35 -10.25 19.52
N GLY A 188 -47.03 -11.33 19.92
CA GLY A 188 -46.98 -12.60 19.24
C GLY A 188 -47.58 -12.54 17.84
N ARG A 189 -47.26 -13.57 17.06
CA ARG A 189 -48.13 -14.06 16.01
C ARG A 189 -48.02 -15.57 15.94
N ASP A 190 -49.15 -16.18 16.26
CA ASP A 190 -49.50 -17.56 16.03
C ASP A 190 -49.32 -18.01 14.57
N ALA A 191 -49.00 -19.30 14.46
CA ALA A 191 -49.55 -20.31 13.56
C ALA A 191 -49.66 -20.01 12.05
N ARG A 192 -49.18 -20.95 11.21
CA ARG A 192 -49.92 -22.19 10.89
C ARG A 192 -49.04 -23.18 10.11
N TYR A 193 -49.39 -24.44 10.30
CA TYR A 193 -49.12 -25.58 9.43
C TYR A 193 -49.54 -25.31 7.99
#